data_AF-A0A523MHI5-F1
#
_entry.id   AF-A0A523MHI5-F1
#
_cell.length_a   1.000
_cell.length_b   1.000
_cell.length_c   1.000
_cell.angle_alpha   90.00
_cell.angle_beta   90.00
_cell.angle_gamma   90.00
#
_symmetry.space_group_name_H-M   'P 1'
#
loop_
_entity.id
_entity.type
_entity.pdbx_description
1 polymer ?
#
loop_
_entity_poly.entity_id
_entity_poly.type
_entity_poly.pdbx_seq_one_letter_code
_entity_poly.pdbx_strand_id
1 'polypeptide(L)' 'QPLPTTVLDPVHIALILNPKTAEAQGLVQGDIVQVNSPYGRIFGRIGTSEGMHPDTLGVSNALSSPG' A
#
# COMPACT_ATOMS: atom_id res chain seq x y z
N GLN A 1 -17.06 -26.57 8.79
CA GLN A 1 -15.91 -25.82 9.32
C GLN A 1 -15.94 -24.45 8.64
N PRO A 2 -16.03 -23.32 9.36
CA PRO A 2 -15.97 -22.01 8.70
C PRO A 2 -14.57 -21.82 8.11
N LEU A 3 -14.51 -21.23 6.92
CA LEU A 3 -13.26 -20.94 6.18
C LEU A 3 -12.30 -20.14 7.07
N PRO A 4 -10.97 -20.34 6.93
CA PRO A 4 -10.01 -19.59 7.73
C PRO A 4 -10.18 -18.11 7.36
N THR A 5 -10.37 -17.28 8.39
CA THR A 5 -10.30 -15.82 8.28
C THR A 5 -9.00 -15.51 7.57
N THR A 6 -9.06 -15.20 6.27
CA THR A 6 -7.87 -14.82 5.51
C THR A 6 -7.26 -13.66 6.26
N VAL A 7 -6.12 -13.92 6.88
CA VAL A 7 -5.29 -12.88 7.43
C VAL A 7 -4.90 -12.06 6.21
N LEU A 8 -5.59 -10.95 6.00
CA LEU A 8 -5.13 -9.89 5.11
C LEU A 8 -3.93 -9.27 5.83
N ASP A 9 -2.83 -10.02 5.85
CA ASP A 9 -1.54 -9.48 6.26
C ASP A 9 -1.31 -8.26 5.36
N PRO A 10 -1.25 -7.03 5.90
CA PRO A 10 -1.02 -5.82 5.10
C PRO A 10 0.36 -5.83 4.42
N VAL A 11 1.13 -6.90 4.63
CA VAL A 11 2.46 -7.19 4.09
C VAL A 11 2.44 -7.38 2.57
N HIS A 12 1.33 -7.80 1.97
CA HIS A 12 1.28 -8.10 0.52
C HIS A 12 1.02 -6.89 -0.40
N ILE A 13 0.68 -5.72 0.17
CA ILE A 13 0.41 -4.50 -0.59
C ILE A 13 1.51 -3.48 -0.30
N ALA A 14 2.29 -3.14 -1.32
CA ALA A 14 3.28 -2.07 -1.27
C ALA A 14 2.68 -0.79 -1.87
N LEU A 15 2.81 0.31 -1.13
CA LEU A 15 2.40 1.65 -1.53
C LEU A 15 3.66 2.46 -1.79
N ILE A 16 3.95 2.77 -3.05
CA ILE A 16 5.18 3.46 -3.45
C ILE A 16 4.89 4.93 -3.73
N LEU A 17 5.62 5.82 -3.07
CA LEU A 17 5.53 7.27 -3.25
C LEU A 17 6.87 7.85 -3.70
N ASN A 18 6.84 9.06 -4.26
CA ASN A 18 8.05 9.88 -4.35
C ASN A 18 8.49 10.30 -2.93
N PRO A 19 9.80 10.32 -2.60
CA PRO A 19 10.30 10.73 -1.29
C PRO A 19 9.80 12.11 -0.83
N LYS A 20 9.71 13.10 -1.76
CA LYS A 20 9.22 14.45 -1.44
C LYS A 20 7.75 14.45 -1.04
N THR A 21 6.95 13.61 -1.69
CA THR A 21 5.52 13.45 -1.38
C THR A 21 5.33 12.74 -0.04
N ALA A 22 6.15 11.72 0.25
CA ALA A 22 6.13 11.05 1.55
C ALA A 22 6.49 12.04 2.69
N GLU A 23 7.55 12.82 2.52
CA GLU A 23 7.96 13.86 3.48
C GLU A 23 6.87 14.92 3.68
N ALA A 24 6.29 15.44 2.59
CA ALA A 24 5.22 16.43 2.65
C ALA A 24 3.95 15.92 3.37
N GLN A 25 3.72 14.61 3.38
CA GLN A 25 2.63 13.95 4.10
C GLN A 25 3.01 13.47 5.50
N GLY A 26 4.27 13.66 5.92
CA GLY A 26 4.77 13.17 7.21
C GLY A 26 4.83 11.63 7.29
N LEU A 27 4.96 10.95 6.15
CA LEU A 27 5.03 9.49 6.06
C LEU A 27 6.49 9.02 6.00
N VAL A 28 6.76 7.93 6.71
CA VAL A 28 8.09 7.30 6.76
C VAL A 28 8.04 5.95 6.06
N GLN A 29 9.16 5.58 5.42
CA GLN A 29 9.30 4.25 4.84
C GLN A 29 9.03 3.17 5.88
N GLY A 30 8.14 2.25 5.53
CA GLY A 30 7.74 1.16 6.39
C GLY A 30 6.46 1.39 7.20
N ASP A 31 5.91 2.61 7.20
CA ASP A 31 4.61 2.90 7.79
C ASP A 31 3.51 2.07 7.13
N ILE A 32 2.54 1.63 7.93
CA ILE A 32 1.32 1.00 7.43
C ILE A 32 0.25 2.08 7.37
N VAL A 33 -0.24 2.36 6.16
CA VAL A 33 -1.25 3.41 5.94
C VAL A 33 -2.50 2.85 5.29
N GLN A 34 -3.62 3.56 5.49
CA GLN A 34 -4.87 3.29 4.80
C GLN A 34 -5.05 4.27 3.63
N VAL A 35 -5.31 3.75 2.45
CA VAL A 35 -5.69 4.55 1.27
C VAL A 35 -7.17 4.36 1.01
N ASN A 36 -7.90 5.47 0.91
CA ASN A 36 -9.33 5.47 0.62
C ASN A 36 -9.59 5.94 -0.81
N SER A 37 -10.54 5.29 -1.47
CA SER A 37 -11.08 5.70 -2.77
C SER A 37 -12.60 5.49 -2.79
N PRO A 38 -13.33 6.06 -3.77
CA PRO A 38 -14.75 5.77 -3.95
C PRO A 38 -15.08 4.28 -4.13
N TYR A 39 -14.11 3.47 -4.54
CA TYR A 39 -14.28 2.04 -4.82
C TYR A 39 -13.90 1.14 -3.63
N GLY A 40 -13.42 1.72 -2.53
CA GLY A 40 -13.03 0.98 -1.34
C GLY A 40 -11.74 1.50 -0.71
N ARG A 41 -11.18 0.69 0.19
CA ARG A 41 -9.97 1.01 0.94
C ARG A 41 -8.96 -0.13 0.89
N ILE A 42 -7.68 0.23 0.91
CA ILE A 42 -6.56 -0.71 1.03
C ILE A 42 -5.65 -0.29 2.17
N PHE A 43 -4.98 -1.27 2.78
CA PHE A 43 -3.89 -1.05 3.71
C PHE A 43 -2.62 -1.57 3.06
N GLY A 44 -1.52 -0.82 3.19
CA GLY A 44 -0.24 -1.26 2.65
C GLY A 44 0.92 -0.54 3.31
N ARG A 45 2.11 -1.09 3.07
CA ARG A 45 3.36 -0.56 3.63
C ARG A 45 3.96 0.49 2.70
N ILE A 46 4.36 1.63 3.24
CA ILE A 46 5.02 2.71 2.49
C ILE A 46 6.41 2.27 2.04
N GLY A 47 6.64 2.35 0.74
CA GLY A 47 7.94 2.41 0.10
C GLY A 47 8.13 3.74 -0.60
N THR A 48 9.38 4.13 -0.82
CA THR A 48 9.71 5.38 -1.53
C THR A 48 10.67 5.11 -2.67
N SER A 49 10.53 5.82 -3.79
CA SER A 49 11.42 5.72 -4.94
C SER A 49 11.51 7.05 -5.69
N GLU A 50 12.73 7.51 -6.00
CA GLU A 50 12.99 8.73 -6.78
C GLU A 50 12.40 8.67 -8.20
N GLY A 51 12.16 7.46 -8.72
CA GLY A 51 11.55 7.27 -10.05
C GLY A 51 10.03 7.50 -10.09
N MET A 52 9.37 7.68 -8.94
CA MET A 52 7.94 7.97 -8.90
C MET A 52 7.66 9.45 -9.17
N HIS A 53 6.62 9.73 -9.95
CA HIS A 53 6.13 11.09 -10.13
C HIS A 53 5.54 11.63 -8.81
N PRO A 54 5.78 12.89 -8.40
CA PRO A 54 5.35 13.43 -7.12
C PRO A 54 3.83 13.35 -6.86
N ASP A 55 3.03 13.48 -7.91
CA ASP A 55 1.56 13.49 -7.81
C ASP A 55 0.91 12.11 -7.97
N THR A 56 1.69 11.02 -7.93
CA THR A 56 1.16 9.67 -8.12
C THR A 56 1.39 8.78 -6.91
N LEU A 57 0.45 7.84 -6.71
CA LEU A 57 0.57 6.74 -5.77
C LEU A 57 0.72 5.44 -6.57
N GLY A 58 1.85 4.76 -6.40
CA GLY A 58 2.05 3.41 -6.91
C GLY A 58 1.41 2.40 -5.98
N VAL A 59 0.52 1.56 -6.50
CA VAL A 59 -0.06 0.44 -5.75
C VAL A 59 0.42 -0.86 -6.40
N SER A 60 1.24 -1.62 -5.67
CA SER A 60 1.63 -2.97 -6.06
C SER A 60 0.87 -3.96 -5.19
N ASN A 61 0.16 -4.88 -5.84
CA ASN A 61 -0.42 -6.03 -5.15
C ASN A 61 0.13 -7.32 -5.75
N ALA A 62 0.20 -8.37 -4.92
CA ALA A 62 0.21 -9.74 -5.39
C ALA A 62 -1.17 -10.35 -5.07
N LEU A 63 -2.08 -10.38 -6.06
CA LEU A 63 -3.29 -11.20 -5.99
C LEU A 63 -2.88 -12.65 -6.26
N SER A 64 -2.46 -13.38 -5.23
CA SER A 64 -2.38 -14.84 -5.31
C SER A 64 -3.79 -15.40 -5.17
N SER A 65 -4.36 -15.91 -6.26
CA SER A 65 -5.58 -16.73 -6.18
C SER A 65 -5.23 -18.01 -5.41
N PRO A 66 -5.95 -18.38 -4.34
CA PRO A 66 -5.85 -19.74 -3.81
C PRO A 66 -6.54 -20.65 -4.83
N GLY A 67 -5.73 -21.25 -5.71
CA GLY A 67 -6.17 -22.38 -6.55
C GLY A 67 -6.40 -23.61 -5.70
#